data_AF-A0A0P4USP9-F1
#
_entry.id   AF-A0A0P4USP9-F1
#
_cell.length_a   1.000
_cell.length_b   1.000
_cell.length_c   1.000
_cell.angle_alpha   90.00
_cell.angle_beta   90.00
_cell.angle_gamma   90.00
#
_symmetry.space_group_name_H-M   'P 1'
#
loop_
_entity.id
_entity.type
_entity.pdbx_description
1 polymer ?
#
loop_
_entity_poly.entity_id
_entity_poly.type
_entity_poly.pdbx_seq_one_letter_code
_entity_poly.pdbx_strand_id
1 'polypeptide(L)' 'MNLYRSRAHHLIDRLSDAELETFWAVLETAYCDFYVLRAIEDARRTHKPGDTLTREEAIQLLPLVQPAPRTL' A
#
# COMPACT_ATOMS: atom_id res chain seq x y z
N MET A 1 14.46 5.55 -20.65
CA MET A 1 14.86 4.46 -19.76
C MET A 1 15.28 5.08 -18.43
N ASN A 2 14.64 4.76 -17.31
CA ASN A 2 14.92 5.42 -16.03
C ASN A 2 16.23 4.88 -15.43
N LEU A 3 17.27 5.71 -15.34
CA LEU A 3 18.61 5.34 -14.87
C LEU A 3 18.58 4.66 -13.49
N TYR A 4 17.73 5.14 -12.58
CA TYR A 4 17.59 4.57 -11.25
C TYR A 4 16.94 3.20 -11.28
N ARG A 5 15.97 2.98 -12.18
CA ARG A 5 15.36 1.67 -12.39
C ARG A 5 16.40 0.65 -12.88
N SER A 6 17.20 1.02 -13.88
CA SER A 6 18.27 0.15 -14.40
C SER A 6 19.33 -0.16 -13.34
N ARG A 7 19.74 0.84 -12.53
CA ARG A 7 20.68 0.62 -11.42
C ARG A 7 20.11 -0.25 -10.32
N ALA A 8 18.83 -0.09 -9.96
CA ALA A 8 18.17 -0.90 -8.94
C ALA A 8 18.10 -2.38 -9.37
N HIS A 9 17.73 -2.66 -10.63
CA HIS A 9 17.72 -4.03 -11.15
C HIS A 9 19.10 -4.68 -11.07
N HIS A 10 20.16 -3.99 -11.52
CA HIS A 10 21.52 -4.52 -11.40
C HIS A 10 22.00 -4.72 -9.96
N LEU A 11 21.45 -3.97 -8.99
CA LEU A 11 21.79 -4.12 -7.60
C LEU A 11 21.09 -5.36 -7.02
N ILE A 12 19.81 -5.55 -7.34
CA ILE A 12 19.02 -6.73 -6.96
C ILE A 12 19.66 -8.01 -7.51
N ASP A 13 20.07 -8.01 -8.78
CA ASP A 13 20.70 -9.17 -9.44
C ASP A 13 22.02 -9.62 -8.77
N ARG A 14 22.63 -8.77 -7.95
CA ARG A 14 23.91 -9.02 -7.27
C ARG A 14 23.76 -9.42 -5.81
N LEU A 15 22.58 -9.29 -5.23
CA LEU A 15 22.31 -9.64 -3.84
C LEU A 15 21.93 -11.12 -3.75
N SER A 16 22.40 -11.78 -2.70
CA SER A 16 21.91 -13.11 -2.32
C SER A 16 20.50 -13.01 -1.74
N ASP A 17 19.77 -14.13 -1.72
CA ASP A 17 18.41 -14.19 -1.16
C ASP A 17 18.36 -13.72 0.31
N ALA A 18 19.39 -14.04 1.11
CA ALA A 18 19.48 -13.62 2.51
C ALA A 18 19.68 -12.10 2.66
N GLU A 19 20.45 -11.48 1.76
CA GLU A 19 20.63 -10.03 1.73
C GLU A 19 19.38 -9.33 1.22
N LEU A 20 18.67 -9.92 0.25
CA LEU A 20 17.38 -9.43 -0.22
C LEU A 20 16.32 -9.45 0.88
N GLU A 21 16.22 -10.53 1.64
CA GLU A 21 15.28 -10.63 2.77
C GLU A 21 15.53 -9.53 3.81
N THR A 22 16.81 -9.33 4.16
CA THR A 22 17.23 -8.29 5.10
C THR A 22 16.93 -6.89 4.57
N PHE A 23 17.20 -6.65 3.28
CA PHE A 23 16.94 -5.37 2.63
C PHE A 23 15.44 -5.09 2.48
N TRP A 24 14.65 -6.13 2.19
CA TRP A 24 13.21 -6.02 2.05
C TRP A 24 12.56 -5.54 3.33
N ALA A 25 12.96 -6.06 4.50
CA ALA A 25 12.42 -5.60 5.79
C ALA A 25 12.56 -4.08 6.01
N VAL A 26 13.63 -3.47 5.49
CA VAL A 26 13.84 -2.02 5.55
C VAL A 26 13.04 -1.29 4.46
N LEU A 27 13.04 -1.83 3.24
CA LEU A 27 12.38 -1.21 2.10
C LEU A 27 10.85 -1.27 2.19
N GLU A 28 10.30 -2.32 2.80
CA GLU A 28 8.87 -2.58 2.91
C GLU A 28 8.14 -1.42 3.57
N THR A 29 8.70 -0.88 4.66
CA THR A 29 8.12 0.27 5.36
C THR A 29 8.02 1.47 4.43
N ALA A 30 9.11 1.82 3.74
CA ALA A 30 9.15 2.95 2.81
C ALA A 30 8.23 2.73 1.60
N TYR A 31 8.13 1.49 1.11
CA TYR A 31 7.24 1.12 0.01
C TYR A 31 5.77 1.29 0.42
N CYS A 32 5.39 0.78 1.59
CA CYS A 32 4.04 0.90 2.14
C CYS A 32 3.66 2.36 2.37
N ASP A 33 4.55 3.15 2.98
CA ASP A 33 4.33 4.58 3.21
C ASP A 33 4.12 5.33 1.90
N PHE A 34 4.98 5.08 0.91
CA PHE A 34 4.85 5.68 -0.42
C PHE A 34 3.54 5.28 -1.10
N TYR A 35 3.17 4.00 -1.03
CA TYR A 35 1.94 3.50 -1.61
C TYR A 35 0.71 4.16 -0.99
N VAL A 36 0.65 4.25 0.35
CA VAL A 36 -0.45 4.91 1.07
C VAL A 36 -0.51 6.40 0.72
N LEU A 37 0.64 7.09 0.69
CA LEU A 37 0.70 8.50 0.31
C LEU A 37 0.14 8.73 -1.10
N ARG A 38 0.55 7.89 -2.07
CA ARG A 38 0.04 7.94 -3.44
C ARG A 38 -1.47 7.73 -3.49
N ALA A 39 -2.00 6.75 -2.75
CA ALA A 39 -3.43 6.51 -2.66
C ALA A 39 -4.18 7.72 -2.07
N ILE A 40 -3.63 8.38 -1.05
CA ILE A 40 -4.20 9.61 -0.46
C ILE A 40 -4.18 10.75 -1.48
N GLU A 41 -3.08 10.96 -2.20
CA GLU A 41 -2.98 11.99 -3.23
C GLU A 41 -4.01 11.80 -4.35
N ASP A 42 -4.15 10.57 -4.82
CA ASP A 42 -5.07 10.24 -5.89
C ASP A 42 -6.53 10.37 -5.39
N ALA A 43 -6.83 9.88 -4.17
CA ALA A 43 -8.13 10.08 -3.52
C ALA A 43 -8.50 11.57 -3.37
N ARG A 44 -7.53 12.43 -3.00
CA ARG A 44 -7.76 13.88 -2.90
C ARG A 44 -8.10 14.54 -4.24
N ARG A 45 -7.66 13.96 -5.37
CA ARG A 45 -7.96 14.48 -6.71
C ARG A 45 -9.30 13.98 -7.23
N THR A 46 -9.73 12.79 -6.81
CA THR A 46 -10.93 12.13 -7.33
C THR A 46 -12.15 12.35 -6.46
N HIS A 47 -11.99 12.42 -5.14
CA HIS A 47 -13.11 12.57 -4.20
C HIS A 47 -13.62 14.02 -4.15
N LYS A 48 -14.94 14.15 -4.21
CA LYS A 48 -15.67 15.38 -3.91
C LYS A 48 -16.21 15.33 -2.47
N PRO A 49 -16.57 16.48 -1.88
CA PRO A 49 -17.28 16.49 -0.61
C PRO A 49 -18.53 15.60 -0.69
N GLY A 50 -18.64 14.63 0.23
CA GLY A 50 -19.72 13.63 0.25
C GLY A 50 -19.35 12.24 -0.32
N ASP A 51 -18.24 12.09 -1.04
CA ASP A 51 -17.78 10.78 -1.55
C ASP A 51 -17.10 9.93 -0.46
N THR A 52 -16.71 10.55 0.66
CA THR A 52 -16.06 9.89 1.79
C THR A 52 -17.00 9.83 2.98
N LEU A 53 -17.05 8.66 3.61
CA LEU A 53 -17.75 8.48 4.87
C LEU A 53 -17.04 9.26 5.99
N THR A 54 -17.82 9.90 6.85
CA THR A 54 -17.36 10.28 8.18
C THR A 54 -17.03 9.03 9.00
N ARG A 55 -16.29 9.22 10.09
CA ARG A 55 -15.94 8.11 10.98
C ARG A 55 -17.18 7.41 11.52
N GLU A 56 -18.20 8.18 11.89
CA GLU A 56 -19.47 7.69 12.44
C GLU A 56 -20.25 6.87 11.41
N GLU A 57 -20.34 7.36 10.16
CA GLU A 57 -20.97 6.65 9.05
C GLU A 57 -20.22 5.35 8.70
N ALA A 58 -18.88 5.40 8.68
CA ALA A 58 -18.06 4.22 8.44
C ALA A 58 -18.29 3.15 9.52
N ILE A 59 -18.34 3.53 10.80
CA ILE A 59 -18.60 2.60 11.90
C ILE A 59 -19.99 1.95 11.78
N GLN A 60 -21.01 2.71 11.37
CA GLN A 60 -22.35 2.17 11.15
C GLN A 60 -22.41 1.16 9.99
N LEU A 61 -21.57 1.34 8.98
CA LEU A 61 -21.52 0.46 7.81
C LEU A 61 -20.63 -0.79 8.00
N LEU A 62 -19.68 -0.77 8.94
CA LEU A 62 -18.78 -1.91 9.21
C LEU A 62 -19.49 -3.28 9.35
N PRO A 63 -20.63 -3.42 10.05
CA PRO A 63 -21.34 -4.70 10.16
C PRO A 63 -21.88 -5.22 8.81
N LEU A 64 -22.16 -4.33 7.86
CA LEU A 64 -22.69 -4.68 6.53
C LEU A 64 -21.59 -5.13 5.56
N VAL A 65 -20.33 -4.80 5.87
CA VAL A 65 -19.15 -5.11 5.04
C VAL A 65 -18.47 -6.42 5.50
N GLN A 66 -18.85 -6.97 6.65
CA GLN A 66 -18.33 -8.27 7.09
C GLN A 66 -18.85 -9.36 6.15
N PRO A 67 -17.97 -10.16 5.50
CA PRO A 67 -18.42 -11.35 4.82
C PRO A 67 -19.06 -12.28 5.85
N ALA A 68 -20.13 -12.97 5.44
CA ALA A 68 -20.83 -13.94 6.28
C ALA A 68 -19.80 -14.83 7.04
N PRO A 69 -20.05 -15.14 8.32
CA PRO A 69 -19.13 -15.97 9.08
C PRO A 69 -18.86 -17.23 8.28
N ARG A 70 -17.58 -17.50 7.98
CA ARG A 70 -17.17 -18.77 7.36
C ARG A 70 -17.57 -19.86 8.35
N THR A 71 -18.70 -20.50 8.09
CA THR A 71 -19.10 -21.73 8.76
C THR A 71 -18.00 -22.74 8.51
N LEU A 72 -17.28 -23.11 9.58
CA LEU A 72 -16.35 -24.23 9.62
C LEU A 72 -17.11 -25.55 9.46
#